data_AF-A0A9E8JNC5-F1
#
_entry.id   AF-A0A9E8JNC5-F1
#
_cell.length_a   1.000
_cell.length_b   1.000
_cell.length_c   1.000
_cell.angle_alpha   90.00
_cell.angle_beta   90.00
_cell.angle_gamma   90.00
#
_symmetry.space_group_name_H-M   'P 1'
#
loop_
_entity.id
_entity.type
_entity.pdbx_description
1 polymer ?
#
loop_
_entity_poly.entity_id
_entity_poly.type
_entity_poly.pdbx_seq_one_letter_code
_entity_poly.pdbx_strand_id
1 'polypeptide(L)'
;MSVFIRRLTLLALPLWLAACSESYPMQKPVHDLGAAINHCREYTQYMLPPEAVISLDALSTRQGQYFYDVFFSVRDHKDSGYVRCQIDMSGMIVYFKVRDFRQRSRSFSGSAF
;
A
#
# COMPACT_ATOMS: atom_id res chain seq x y z
N MET A 1 14.60 26.53 -47.90
CA MET A 1 13.34 26.12 -47.24
C MET A 1 13.46 24.69 -46.72
N SER A 2 14.35 24.41 -45.76
CA SER A 2 14.58 23.01 -45.30
C SER A 2 14.81 22.86 -43.80
N VAL A 3 14.79 23.96 -43.03
CA VAL A 3 15.12 23.94 -41.59
C VAL A 3 13.88 23.86 -40.70
N PHE A 4 12.70 24.21 -41.23
CA PHE A 4 11.46 24.26 -40.45
C PHE A 4 10.81 22.89 -40.18
N ILE A 5 11.12 21.86 -40.97
CA ILE A 5 10.49 20.54 -40.83
C ILE A 5 11.15 19.71 -39.71
N ARG A 6 12.41 19.99 -39.36
CA ARG A 6 13.17 19.20 -38.36
C ARG A 6 12.89 19.54 -36.90
N ARG A 7 12.19 20.64 -36.61
CA ARG A 7 11.91 21.07 -35.23
C ARG A 7 10.56 20.61 -34.69
N LEU A 8 9.65 20.12 -35.53
CA LEU A 8 8.31 19.71 -35.10
C LEU A 8 8.25 18.26 -34.56
N THR A 9 9.23 17.42 -34.88
CA THR A 9 9.24 15.99 -34.49
C THR A 9 9.79 15.72 -33.09
N LEU A 10 10.37 16.71 -32.41
CA LEU A 10 11.02 16.55 -31.10
C LEU A 10 10.14 16.95 -29.90
N LEU A 11 8.90 17.41 -30.13
CA LEU A 11 7.99 17.84 -29.08
C LEU A 11 6.91 16.80 -28.70
N ALA A 12 6.95 15.61 -29.29
CA ALA A 12 5.95 14.55 -29.06
C ALA A 12 6.46 13.34 -28.22
N LEU A 13 7.69 13.39 -27.72
CA LEU A 13 8.26 12.35 -26.84
C LEU A 13 8.76 13.03 -25.55
N PRO A 14 7.89 13.29 -24.56
CA PRO A 14 7.90 12.37 -23.41
C PRO A 14 6.55 12.37 -22.65
N LEU A 15 5.48 11.83 -23.23
CA LEU A 15 4.24 11.55 -22.46
C LEU A 15 4.08 10.07 -22.05
N TRP A 16 5.07 9.22 -22.35
CA TRP A 16 4.97 7.77 -22.20
C TRP A 16 5.58 7.21 -20.91
N LEU A 17 6.05 8.08 -20.00
CA LEU A 17 6.57 7.69 -18.68
C LEU A 17 5.57 8.00 -17.56
N ALA A 18 4.27 8.11 -17.87
CA ALA A 18 3.25 7.94 -16.86
C ALA A 18 3.38 6.49 -16.34
N ALA A 19 4.14 6.33 -15.25
CA ALA A 19 4.28 5.09 -14.55
C ALA A 19 2.86 4.59 -14.23
N CYS A 20 2.41 3.57 -14.95
CA CYS A 20 1.19 2.84 -14.61
C CYS A 20 1.46 2.13 -13.27
N SER A 21 1.33 2.85 -12.16
CA SER A 21 1.22 2.23 -10.85
C SER A 21 -0.15 1.58 -10.79
N GLU A 22 -0.18 0.26 -10.93
CA GLU A 22 -1.40 -0.52 -10.76
C GLU A 22 -1.93 -0.30 -9.33
N SER A 23 -3.22 0.03 -9.20
CA SER A 23 -3.85 0.25 -7.91
C SER A 23 -4.07 -1.08 -7.21
N TYR A 24 -3.81 -1.13 -5.90
CA TYR A 24 -4.10 -2.32 -5.11
C TYR A 24 -5.62 -2.47 -4.88
N PRO A 25 -6.20 -3.68 -5.07
CA PRO A 25 -7.60 -3.92 -4.78
C PRO A 25 -7.86 -3.92 -3.27
N MET A 26 -8.41 -2.81 -2.77
CA MET A 26 -8.68 -2.55 -1.35
C MET A 26 -9.73 -3.50 -0.74
N GLN A 27 -10.64 -4.01 -1.58
CA GLN A 27 -11.65 -5.00 -1.21
C GLN A 27 -11.18 -6.39 -1.61
N LYS A 28 -11.16 -7.34 -0.67
CA LYS A 28 -10.99 -8.78 -0.95
C LYS A 28 -11.90 -9.62 -0.06
N PRO A 29 -12.29 -10.83 -0.48
CA PRO A 29 -13.02 -11.74 0.40
C PRO A 29 -12.20 -12.07 1.65
N VAL A 30 -12.75 -11.77 2.83
CA VAL A 30 -12.14 -12.07 4.13
C VAL A 30 -13.19 -12.76 4.99
N HIS A 31 -12.93 -14.04 5.30
CA HIS A 31 -13.88 -14.89 6.06
C HIS A 31 -13.42 -15.15 7.50
N ASP A 32 -12.15 -14.89 7.81
CA ASP A 32 -11.57 -15.08 9.12
C ASP A 32 -10.38 -14.13 9.35
N LEU A 33 -9.83 -14.17 10.56
CA LEU A 33 -8.68 -13.35 10.95
C LEU A 33 -7.42 -13.67 10.12
N GLY A 34 -7.23 -14.91 9.69
CA GLY A 34 -6.07 -15.32 8.88
C GLY A 34 -6.11 -14.69 7.48
N ALA A 35 -7.28 -14.70 6.84
CA ALA A 35 -7.53 -14.01 5.59
C ALA A 35 -7.34 -12.49 5.74
N ALA A 36 -7.79 -11.90 6.85
CA ALA A 36 -7.57 -10.49 7.15
C ALA A 36 -6.07 -10.15 7.30
N ILE A 37 -5.32 -11.00 8.01
CA ILE A 37 -3.87 -10.86 8.18
C ILE A 37 -3.18 -10.89 6.81
N ASN A 38 -3.54 -11.84 5.94
CA ASN A 38 -2.94 -11.95 4.61
C ASN A 38 -3.27 -10.73 3.73
N HIS A 39 -4.52 -10.28 3.72
CA HIS A 39 -4.93 -9.08 2.97
C HIS A 39 -4.18 -7.83 3.44
N CYS A 40 -4.09 -7.62 4.75
CA CYS A 40 -3.31 -6.50 5.30
C CYS A 40 -1.80 -6.65 5.03
N ARG A 41 -1.24 -7.87 5.01
CA ARG A 41 0.16 -8.13 4.69
C ARG A 41 0.48 -7.77 3.25
N GLU A 42 -0.34 -8.24 2.31
CA GLU A 42 -0.21 -7.93 0.88
C GLU A 42 -0.30 -6.42 0.64
N TYR A 43 -1.25 -5.75 1.31
CA TYR A 43 -1.36 -4.30 1.20
C TYR A 43 -0.15 -3.57 1.81
N THR A 44 0.37 -4.07 2.94
CA THR A 44 1.60 -3.53 3.54
C THR A 44 2.79 -3.67 2.60
N GLN A 45 2.94 -4.82 1.90
CA GLN A 45 3.97 -5.03 0.89
C GLN A 45 3.82 -4.10 -0.32
N TYR A 46 2.58 -3.81 -0.73
CA TYR A 46 2.31 -2.85 -1.79
C TYR A 46 2.70 -1.41 -1.40
N MET A 47 2.53 -1.06 -0.13
CA MET A 47 2.74 0.30 0.38
C MET A 47 4.19 0.58 0.80
N LEU A 48 4.93 -0.44 1.24
CA LEU A 48 6.29 -0.32 1.74
C LEU A 48 7.34 -0.72 0.70
N PRO A 49 8.61 -0.30 0.88
CA PRO A 49 9.71 -0.79 0.06
C PRO A 49 9.85 -2.32 0.12
N PRO A 50 10.28 -2.97 -0.98
CA PRO A 50 10.38 -4.42 -1.06
C PRO A 50 11.36 -5.04 -0.04
N GLU A 51 12.33 -4.27 0.45
CA GLU A 51 13.28 -4.69 1.49
C GLU A 51 12.69 -4.71 2.91
N ALA A 52 11.49 -4.17 3.12
CA ALA A 52 10.86 -4.14 4.43
C ALA A 52 10.44 -5.55 4.86
N VAL A 53 11.00 -6.02 5.98
CA VAL A 53 10.60 -7.28 6.61
C VAL A 53 9.35 -7.01 7.46
N ILE A 54 8.26 -7.74 7.16
CA ILE A 54 6.96 -7.58 7.81
C ILE A 54 6.70 -8.77 8.73
N SER A 55 6.57 -8.52 10.03
CA SER A 55 6.30 -9.55 11.05
C SER A 55 4.99 -9.27 11.77
N LEU A 56 4.14 -10.28 11.91
CA LEU A 56 2.85 -10.15 12.59
C LEU A 56 3.06 -9.88 14.07
N ASP A 57 2.40 -8.85 14.60
CA ASP A 57 2.21 -8.70 16.04
C ASP A 57 0.91 -9.44 16.43
N ALA A 58 1.07 -10.70 16.81
CA ALA A 58 -0.04 -11.58 17.15
C ALA A 58 -0.75 -11.18 18.46
N LEU A 59 -0.08 -10.46 19.36
CA LEU A 59 -0.65 -10.06 20.65
C LEU A 59 -1.61 -8.88 20.49
N SER A 60 -1.33 -7.99 19.54
CA SER A 60 -2.18 -6.83 19.25
C SER A 60 -3.27 -7.14 18.23
N THR A 61 -3.03 -8.12 17.35
CA THR A 61 -3.94 -8.51 16.26
C THR A 61 -5.14 -9.28 16.78
N ARG A 62 -6.35 -8.87 16.39
CA ARG A 62 -7.59 -9.45 16.89
C ARG A 62 -8.77 -9.25 15.95
N GLN A 63 -9.75 -10.14 16.06
CA GLN A 63 -11.07 -9.95 15.49
C GLN A 63 -11.94 -9.16 16.49
N GLY A 64 -12.44 -8.01 16.05
CA GLY A 64 -13.48 -7.26 16.75
C GLY A 64 -14.87 -7.59 16.22
N GLN A 65 -15.88 -6.85 16.68
CA GLN A 65 -17.26 -7.04 16.23
C GLN A 65 -17.51 -6.54 14.80
N TYR A 66 -16.82 -5.46 14.39
CA TYR A 66 -17.05 -4.79 13.10
C TYR A 66 -15.81 -4.78 12.20
N PHE A 67 -14.64 -5.03 12.78
CA PHE A 67 -13.36 -4.97 12.08
C PHE A 67 -12.42 -6.06 12.55
N TYR A 68 -11.52 -6.47 11.67
CA TYR A 68 -10.26 -7.10 12.00
C TYR A 68 -9.21 -6.02 12.20
N ASP A 69 -8.63 -5.93 13.40
CA ASP A 69 -7.48 -5.07 13.69
C ASP A 69 -6.20 -5.90 13.51
N VAL A 70 -5.40 -5.59 12.49
CA VAL A 70 -4.15 -6.28 12.17
C VAL A 70 -2.96 -5.36 12.41
N PHE A 71 -1.98 -5.85 13.15
CA PHE A 71 -0.76 -5.11 13.49
C PHE A 71 0.47 -5.85 12.97
N PHE A 72 1.37 -5.10 12.34
CA PHE A 72 2.68 -5.61 11.94
C PHE A 72 3.78 -4.77 12.57
N SER A 73 4.88 -5.42 12.96
CA SER A 73 6.17 -4.76 13.05
C SER A 73 6.83 -4.79 11.67
N VAL A 74 7.47 -3.69 11.30
CA VAL A 74 8.17 -3.55 10.01
C VAL A 74 9.58 -3.06 10.27
N ARG A 75 10.56 -3.65 9.61
CA ARG A 75 11.98 -3.27 9.77
C ARG A 75 12.72 -3.41 8.45
N ASP A 76 13.68 -2.54 8.23
CA ASP A 76 14.71 -2.71 7.22
C ASP A 76 16.10 -2.58 7.88
N HIS A 77 17.14 -2.33 7.08
CA HIS A 77 18.51 -2.16 7.57
C HIS A 77 18.77 -0.81 8.27
N LYS A 78 17.83 0.14 8.24
CA LYS A 78 17.96 1.51 8.76
C LYS A 78 16.96 1.82 9.86
N ASP A 79 15.71 1.43 9.66
CA ASP A 79 14.57 1.86 10.45
C ASP A 79 13.71 0.67 10.91
N SER A 80 12.98 0.90 11.99
CA SER A 80 11.97 -0.03 12.51
C SER A 80 10.72 0.75 12.89
N GLY A 81 9.56 0.19 12.62
CA GLY A 81 8.29 0.78 13.00
C GLY A 81 7.18 -0.24 13.06
N TYR A 82 5.95 0.25 12.98
CA TYR A 82 4.77 -0.57 13.03
C TYR A 82 3.69 -0.10 12.05
N VAL A 83 2.85 -1.04 11.65
CA VAL A 83 1.72 -0.83 10.77
C VAL A 83 0.46 -1.25 11.50
N ARG A 84 -0.57 -0.41 11.42
CA ARG A 84 -1.94 -0.77 11.77
C ARG A 84 -2.78 -0.78 10.50
N CYS A 85 -3.44 -1.91 10.26
CA CYS A 85 -4.37 -2.11 9.16
C CYS A 85 -5.71 -2.57 9.75
N GLN A 86 -6.82 -1.95 9.36
CA GLN A 86 -8.15 -2.41 9.72
C GLN A 86 -8.91 -2.83 8.48
N ILE A 87 -9.55 -3.99 8.59
CA ILE A 87 -10.44 -4.52 7.56
C ILE A 87 -11.84 -4.63 8.16
N ASP A 88 -12.86 -4.10 7.49
CA ASP A 88 -14.25 -4.33 7.91
C ASP A 88 -14.74 -5.75 7.59
N MET A 89 -15.91 -6.13 8.10
CA MET A 89 -16.46 -7.48 7.87
C MET A 89 -16.81 -7.78 6.40
N SER A 90 -16.82 -6.79 5.51
CA SER A 90 -16.98 -7.01 4.07
C SER A 90 -15.66 -7.39 3.39
N GLY A 91 -14.53 -7.09 4.03
CA GLY A 91 -13.19 -7.26 3.47
C GLY A 91 -12.56 -5.98 2.91
N MET A 92 -13.11 -4.80 3.24
CA MET A 92 -12.55 -3.50 2.84
C MET A 92 -11.45 -3.08 3.81
N ILE A 93 -10.27 -2.70 3.30
CA ILE A 93 -9.28 -1.97 4.12
C ILE A 93 -9.80 -0.55 4.36
N VAL A 94 -10.30 -0.29 5.57
CA VAL A 94 -10.90 0.99 5.98
C VAL A 94 -9.93 1.91 6.70
N TYR A 95 -8.82 1.36 7.19
CA TYR A 95 -7.77 2.12 7.85
C TYR A 95 -6.39 1.52 7.59
N PHE A 96 -5.42 2.36 7.26
CA PHE A 96 -4.03 1.96 7.14
C PHE A 96 -3.11 3.07 7.63
N LYS A 97 -2.17 2.71 8.51
CA LYS A 97 -1.19 3.67 9.01
C LYS A 97 0.15 3.02 9.30
N VAL A 98 1.20 3.65 8.80
CA VAL A 98 2.60 3.34 9.10
C VAL A 98 3.11 4.34 10.13
N ARG A 99 3.86 3.87 11.12
CA ARG A 99 4.42 4.68 12.20
C ARG A 99 5.88 4.32 12.41
N ASP A 100 6.70 5.32 12.67
CA ASP A 100 8.12 5.23 13.01
C ASP A 100 9.02 4.51 12.00
N PHE A 101 8.48 4.11 10.85
CA PHE A 101 9.21 3.56 9.72
C PHE A 101 9.42 4.65 8.68
N ARG A 102 10.66 5.14 8.56
CA ARG A 102 10.96 6.44 7.96
C ARG A 102 11.28 6.35 6.47
N GLN A 103 10.34 5.86 5.65
CA GLN A 103 10.44 5.93 4.18
C GLN A 103 9.08 6.13 3.50
N ARG A 104 9.12 6.64 2.26
CA ARG A 104 8.01 7.09 1.40
C ARG A 104 6.96 5.99 1.18
N SER A 105 6.12 5.72 2.17
CA SER A 105 4.92 4.93 1.96
C SER A 105 4.12 5.60 0.84
N ARG A 106 3.63 4.82 -0.13
CA ARG A 106 2.75 5.38 -1.17
C ARG A 106 1.61 6.15 -0.48
N SER A 107 1.24 7.32 -1.00
CA SER A 107 0.20 8.14 -0.37
C SER A 107 -1.14 7.39 -0.38
N PHE A 108 -1.72 7.19 0.80
CA PHE A 108 -3.08 6.65 0.96
C PHE A 108 -4.10 7.79 0.73
N SER A 109 -4.82 7.76 -0.39
CA SER A 109 -6.02 8.59 -0.60
C SER A 109 -7.24 7.78 -0.22
N GLY A 110 -7.49 7.64 1.08
CA GLY A 110 -8.76 7.10 1.57
C GLY A 110 -9.86 8.13 1.40
N SER A 111 -10.54 8.16 0.26
CA SER A 111 -11.87 8.77 0.17
C SER A 111 -12.85 7.83 0.87
N ALA A 112 -13.05 8.07 2.16
CA ALA A 112 -14.15 7.48 2.91
C ALA A 112 -15.47 7.98 2.30
N PHE A 113 -16.34 7.03 1.95
CA PHE A 113 -17.77 7.28 1.73
C PHE A 113 -18.49 7.34 3.07
#